data_AF-A0A3D0U461-F1
#
_entry.id   AF-A0A3D0U461-F1
#
_cell.length_a   1.000
_cell.length_b   1.000
_cell.length_c   1.000
_cell.angle_alpha   90.00
_cell.angle_beta   90.00
_cell.angle_gamma   90.00
#
_symmetry.space_group_name_H-M   'P 1'
#
loop_
_entity.id
_entity.type
_entity.pdbx_description
1 polymer ?
#
loop_
_entity_poly.entity_id
_entity_poly.type
_entity_poly.pdbx_seq_one_letter_code
_entity_poly.pdbx_strand_id
1 'polypeptide(L)'
;MKRGLEKESLRVNSNGELAQTRHPAALGSALTHQWITTDYSEALLEFITPVFQDIKRPLAFLHDLHRFTYQNLDQELLWVNSMPCLMGDELSIPIADYGSSNVGKMKHYYRHGLWHRYGRYMQTIAGIHYNVSIPDTFWSVYHQLENSGEELQDFISGQYFGLIRNFLRNVGLVVYLYGAS
;
A
#
# COMPACT_ATOMS: atom_id res chain seq x y z
N MET A 1 13.51 16.16 -2.63
CA MET A 1 12.94 14.84 -2.99
C MET A 1 11.58 14.73 -2.33
N LYS A 2 10.58 14.22 -3.03
CA LYS A 2 9.22 13.99 -2.50
C LYS A 2 9.07 12.49 -2.19
N ARG A 3 8.28 12.14 -1.17
CA ARG A 3 8.04 10.75 -0.77
C ARG A 3 6.64 10.54 -0.16
N GLY A 4 6.17 9.30 -0.23
CA GLY A 4 4.94 8.82 0.40
C GLY A 4 5.07 7.36 0.82
N LEU A 5 4.22 6.92 1.74
CA LEU A 5 4.18 5.55 2.24
C LEU A 5 2.79 4.98 2.05
N GLU A 6 2.74 3.71 1.66
CA GLU A 6 1.57 2.84 1.81
C GLU A 6 1.96 1.72 2.78
N LYS A 7 1.08 1.37 3.71
CA LYS A 7 1.30 0.27 4.66
C LYS A 7 0.02 -0.52 4.85
N GLU A 8 0.11 -1.82 4.59
CA GLU A 8 -1.00 -2.76 4.75
C GLU A 8 -0.95 -3.45 6.11
N SER A 9 -2.12 -3.84 6.62
CA SER A 9 -2.23 -4.61 7.86
C SER A 9 -3.59 -5.30 7.97
N LEU A 10 -3.59 -6.59 8.26
CA LEU A 10 -4.82 -7.34 8.53
C LEU A 10 -5.38 -6.93 9.90
N ARG A 11 -6.69 -6.72 9.96
CA ARG A 11 -7.43 -6.68 11.22
C ARG A 11 -7.59 -8.10 11.74
N VAL A 12 -7.32 -8.30 13.02
CA VAL A 12 -7.41 -9.60 13.70
C VAL A 12 -8.15 -9.47 15.02
N ASN A 13 -8.78 -10.55 15.48
CA ASN A 13 -9.33 -10.62 16.83
C ASN A 13 -8.22 -10.83 17.89
N SER A 14 -8.59 -10.85 19.16
CA SER A 14 -7.67 -11.06 20.28
C SER A 14 -6.93 -12.41 20.26
N ASN A 15 -7.43 -13.39 19.50
CA ASN A 15 -6.80 -14.71 19.33
C ASN A 15 -5.84 -14.73 18.14
N GLY A 16 -5.71 -13.62 17.40
CA GLY A 16 -4.87 -13.52 16.19
C GLY A 16 -5.52 -14.10 14.93
N GLU A 17 -6.82 -14.36 14.95
CA GLU A 17 -7.57 -14.84 13.78
C GLU A 17 -8.07 -13.66 12.95
N LEU A 18 -8.14 -13.85 11.63
CA LEU A 18 -8.62 -12.83 10.69
C LEU A 18 -10.00 -12.29 11.08
N ALA A 19 -10.11 -10.97 11.24
CA ALA A 19 -11.37 -10.32 11.54
C ALA A 19 -12.41 -10.55 10.43
N GLN A 20 -13.64 -10.86 10.85
CA GLN A 20 -14.78 -11.11 9.94
C GLN A 20 -15.75 -9.93 9.88
N THR A 21 -15.50 -8.89 10.67
CA THR A 21 -16.29 -7.66 10.67
C THR A 21 -16.01 -6.83 9.41
N ARG A 22 -16.95 -5.96 9.05
CA ARG A 22 -16.78 -5.03 7.92
C ARG A 22 -15.78 -3.93 8.25
N HIS A 23 -15.33 -3.20 7.23
CA HIS A 23 -14.55 -1.99 7.40
C HIS A 23 -15.25 -1.05 8.41
N PRO A 24 -14.57 -0.60 9.49
CA PRO A 24 -15.21 0.21 10.52
C PRO A 24 -15.79 1.50 9.96
N ALA A 25 -17.07 1.78 10.25
CA ALA A 25 -17.78 2.92 9.68
C ALA A 25 -17.14 4.28 10.03
N ALA A 26 -16.46 4.37 11.19
CA ALA A 26 -15.74 5.56 11.62
C ALA A 26 -14.49 5.87 10.76
N LEU A 27 -13.98 4.90 10.00
CA LEU A 27 -12.91 5.10 9.00
C LEU A 27 -13.46 5.62 7.67
N GLY A 28 -14.78 5.76 7.55
CA GLY A 28 -15.45 6.29 6.37
C GLY A 28 -15.60 5.26 5.26
N SER A 29 -15.53 5.74 4.02
CA SER A 29 -15.70 4.89 2.83
C SER A 29 -14.34 4.50 2.29
N ALA A 30 -13.98 3.22 2.37
CA ALA A 30 -12.75 2.70 1.76
C ALA A 30 -12.63 3.05 0.27
N LEU A 31 -13.75 3.21 -0.46
CA LEU A 31 -13.71 3.60 -1.88
C LEU A 31 -13.15 5.01 -2.14
N THR A 32 -13.35 5.95 -1.21
CA THR A 32 -13.12 7.38 -1.47
C THR A 32 -12.29 8.09 -0.40
N HIS A 33 -12.03 7.45 0.74
CA HIS A 33 -11.26 8.02 1.81
C HIS A 33 -9.78 8.17 1.40
N GLN A 34 -9.20 9.34 1.66
CA GLN A 34 -7.93 9.74 1.06
C GLN A 34 -6.70 9.02 1.65
N TRP A 35 -6.81 8.52 2.88
CA TRP A 35 -5.65 8.08 3.66
C TRP A 35 -5.78 6.69 4.29
N ILE A 36 -6.99 6.13 4.28
CA ILE A 36 -7.32 4.84 4.90
C ILE A 36 -8.28 4.16 3.96
N THR A 37 -7.91 2.99 3.47
CA THR A 37 -8.73 2.18 2.56
C THR A 37 -8.51 0.70 2.90
N THR A 38 -8.98 -0.17 2.02
CA THR A 38 -8.73 -1.61 2.08
C THR A 38 -8.00 -2.03 0.81
N ASP A 39 -7.08 -2.99 0.91
CA ASP A 39 -6.58 -3.67 -0.28
C ASP A 39 -7.50 -4.85 -0.63
N TYR A 40 -6.97 -6.08 -0.70
CA TYR A 40 -7.69 -7.21 -1.26
C TYR A 40 -8.88 -7.63 -0.40
N SER A 41 -8.64 -7.78 0.90
CA SER A 41 -9.64 -8.24 1.86
C SER A 41 -10.32 -7.06 2.55
N GLU A 42 -11.59 -7.22 2.92
CA GLU A 42 -12.31 -6.29 3.79
C GLU A 42 -11.63 -6.09 5.15
N ALA A 43 -10.84 -7.09 5.56
CA ALA A 43 -10.02 -7.04 6.78
C ALA A 43 -8.60 -6.50 6.54
N LEU A 44 -8.14 -6.33 5.30
CA LEU A 44 -6.80 -5.85 4.98
C LEU A 44 -6.82 -4.32 4.82
N LEU A 45 -6.57 -3.60 5.91
CA LEU A 45 -6.46 -2.14 5.88
C LEU A 45 -5.20 -1.70 5.16
N GLU A 46 -5.29 -0.61 4.42
CA GLU A 46 -4.18 0.06 3.76
C GLU A 46 -4.16 1.54 4.17
N PHE A 47 -3.02 1.98 4.70
CA PHE A 47 -2.78 3.36 5.12
C PHE A 47 -1.93 4.08 4.11
N ILE A 48 -2.40 5.23 3.61
CA ILE A 48 -1.76 5.99 2.53
C ILE A 48 -1.43 7.40 3.03
N THR A 49 -0.15 7.76 3.04
CA THR A 49 0.27 9.11 3.46
C THR A 49 0.19 10.10 2.30
N PRO A 50 -0.07 11.39 2.55
CA PRO A 50 0.21 12.46 1.59
C PRO A 50 1.67 12.48 1.15
N VAL A 51 1.96 13.19 0.07
CA VAL A 51 3.32 13.38 -0.41
C VAL A 51 4.03 14.45 0.43
N PHE A 52 5.18 14.11 1.00
CA PHE A 52 6.00 15.01 1.81
C PHE A 52 7.41 15.21 1.25
N GLN A 53 8.02 16.36 1.54
CA GLN A 53 9.44 16.62 1.27
C GLN A 53 10.36 16.30 2.46
N ASP A 54 9.79 16.16 3.67
CA ASP A 54 10.50 15.80 4.91
C ASP A 54 10.45 14.28 5.19
N ILE A 55 11.55 13.72 5.72
CA ILE A 55 11.69 12.27 5.91
C ILE A 55 10.85 11.76 7.08
N LYS A 56 10.61 12.60 8.10
CA LYS A 56 9.91 12.23 9.33
C LYS A 56 8.39 12.42 9.22
N ARG A 57 7.93 13.40 8.44
CA ARG A 57 6.49 13.71 8.28
C ARG A 57 5.63 12.52 7.82
N PRO A 58 6.02 11.69 6.82
CA PRO A 58 5.25 10.51 6.47
C PRO A 58 5.06 9.56 7.65
N LEU A 59 6.10 9.34 8.46
CA LEU A 59 6.04 8.45 9.63
C LEU A 59 5.14 9.03 10.73
N ALA A 60 5.23 10.33 11.00
CA ALA A 60 4.35 11.00 11.95
C ALA A 60 2.87 10.92 11.52
N PHE A 61 2.60 11.16 10.23
CA PHE A 61 1.26 11.05 9.68
C PHE A 61 0.73 9.61 9.73
N LEU A 62 1.56 8.63 9.36
CA LEU A 62 1.20 7.21 9.44
C LEU A 62 0.90 6.80 10.88
N HIS A 63 1.67 7.31 11.86
CA HIS A 63 1.39 7.10 13.28
C HIS A 63 0.03 7.66 13.71
N ASP A 64 -0.33 8.86 13.25
CA ASP A 64 -1.65 9.44 13.54
C ASP A 64 -2.80 8.63 12.91
N LEU A 65 -2.63 8.12 11.68
CA LEU A 65 -3.59 7.20 11.06
C LEU A 65 -3.78 5.93 11.91
N HIS A 66 -2.68 5.32 12.37
CA HIS A 66 -2.76 4.14 13.23
C HIS A 66 -3.46 4.43 14.55
N ARG A 67 -3.16 5.56 15.20
CA ARG A 67 -3.81 5.96 16.46
C ARG A 67 -5.31 6.16 16.26
N PHE A 68 -5.70 6.88 15.21
CA PHE A 68 -7.11 7.08 14.90
C PHE A 68 -7.80 5.75 14.61
N THR A 69 -7.18 4.86 13.82
CA THR A 69 -7.74 3.54 13.55
C THR A 69 -7.89 2.70 14.81
N TYR A 70 -6.88 2.62 15.67
CA TYR A 70 -6.97 1.86 16.92
C TYR A 70 -8.07 2.37 17.88
N GLN A 71 -8.40 3.67 17.85
CA GLN A 71 -9.53 4.21 18.62
C GLN A 71 -10.90 3.74 18.07
N ASN A 72 -10.94 3.19 16.85
CA ASN A 72 -12.14 2.82 16.12
C ASN A 72 -12.16 1.33 15.69
N LEU A 73 -11.29 0.49 16.26
CA LEU A 73 -11.21 -0.96 15.99
C LEU A 73 -11.89 -1.84 17.05
N ASP A 74 -12.56 -1.25 18.03
CA ASP A 74 -13.17 -1.96 19.16
C ASP A 74 -12.18 -2.91 19.88
N GLN A 75 -12.33 -4.23 19.71
CA GLN A 75 -11.48 -5.28 20.30
C GLN A 75 -10.51 -5.91 19.29
N GLU A 76 -10.47 -5.39 18.07
CA GLU A 76 -9.57 -5.87 17.02
C GLU A 76 -8.19 -5.22 17.13
N LEU A 77 -7.21 -5.93 16.58
CA LEU A 77 -5.82 -5.52 16.53
C LEU A 77 -5.34 -5.47 15.06
N LEU A 78 -4.24 -4.78 14.82
CA LEU A 78 -3.56 -4.79 13.54
C LEU A 78 -2.44 -5.83 13.56
N TRP A 79 -2.46 -6.75 12.60
CA TRP A 79 -1.40 -7.73 12.39
C TRP A 79 -0.12 -7.04 11.94
N VAL A 80 1.00 -7.36 12.61
CA VAL A 80 2.26 -6.61 12.50
C VAL A 80 3.28 -7.25 11.54
N ASN A 81 3.00 -8.44 11.01
CA ASN A 81 3.91 -9.16 10.11
C ASN A 81 3.38 -9.15 8.67
N SER A 82 4.27 -9.37 7.70
CA SER A 82 3.90 -9.48 6.29
C SER A 82 3.16 -10.78 5.98
N MET A 83 3.63 -11.91 6.53
CA MET A 83 2.92 -13.18 6.33
C MET A 83 1.61 -13.19 7.12
N PRO A 84 0.53 -13.77 6.59
CA PRO A 84 -0.80 -13.67 7.18
C PRO A 84 -0.89 -14.20 8.62
N CYS A 85 -1.89 -13.71 9.35
CA CYS A 85 -2.24 -14.18 10.69
C CYS A 85 -2.85 -15.60 10.67
N LEU A 86 -3.48 -16.03 11.76
CA LEU A 86 -4.26 -17.27 11.73
C LEU A 86 -5.44 -17.09 10.77
N MET A 87 -5.42 -17.88 9.69
CA MET A 87 -6.45 -17.85 8.66
C MET A 87 -7.39 -19.05 8.82
N GLY A 88 -8.68 -18.82 8.63
CA GLY A 88 -9.65 -19.89 8.42
C GLY A 88 -9.59 -20.42 6.99
N ASP A 89 -10.65 -21.08 6.53
CA ASP A 89 -10.76 -21.56 5.15
C ASP A 89 -10.59 -20.44 4.14
N GLU A 90 -10.05 -20.75 2.96
CA GLU A 90 -9.78 -19.75 1.91
C GLU A 90 -11.02 -18.90 1.57
N LEU A 91 -12.18 -19.53 1.48
CA LEU A 91 -13.45 -18.87 1.13
C LEU A 91 -13.99 -17.99 2.25
N SER A 92 -13.49 -18.16 3.48
CA SER A 92 -13.84 -17.31 4.63
C SER A 92 -13.13 -15.95 4.60
N ILE A 93 -12.08 -15.77 3.77
CA ILE A 93 -11.40 -14.47 3.63
C ILE A 93 -12.36 -13.49 2.96
N PRO A 94 -12.82 -12.43 3.66
CA PRO A 94 -13.81 -11.52 3.11
C PRO A 94 -13.14 -10.64 2.05
N ILE A 95 -13.71 -10.59 0.84
CA ILE A 95 -13.21 -9.72 -0.24
C ILE A 95 -13.70 -8.29 0.02
N ALA A 96 -12.83 -7.29 -0.16
CA ALA A 96 -13.16 -5.90 0.10
C ALA A 96 -14.42 -5.43 -0.65
N ASP A 97 -15.34 -4.79 0.06
CA ASP A 97 -16.59 -4.25 -0.44
C ASP A 97 -16.53 -2.72 -0.55
N TYR A 98 -16.88 -2.21 -1.73
CA TYR A 98 -16.84 -0.79 -2.06
C TYR A 98 -18.23 -0.22 -2.38
N GLY A 99 -19.28 -0.94 -1.99
CA GLY A 99 -20.67 -0.55 -2.22
C GLY A 99 -21.17 -0.78 -3.65
N SER A 100 -22.32 -0.19 -3.98
CA SER A 100 -23.10 -0.55 -5.17
C SER A 100 -22.82 0.27 -6.43
N SER A 101 -21.95 1.28 -6.36
CA SER A 101 -21.55 2.09 -7.51
C SER A 101 -20.80 1.24 -8.55
N ASN A 102 -20.81 1.65 -9.83
CA ASN A 102 -20.11 0.90 -10.88
C ASN A 102 -18.60 0.78 -10.60
N VAL A 103 -17.97 1.84 -10.09
CA VAL A 103 -16.54 1.82 -9.71
C VAL A 103 -16.29 0.89 -8.53
N GLY A 104 -17.17 0.92 -7.51
CA GLY A 104 -17.06 0.02 -6.36
C GLY A 104 -17.20 -1.45 -6.76
N LYS A 105 -18.23 -1.78 -7.56
CA LYS A 105 -18.43 -3.13 -8.12
C LYS A 105 -17.24 -3.58 -8.98
N MET A 106 -16.70 -2.70 -9.82
CA MET A 106 -15.52 -3.01 -10.62
C MET A 106 -14.31 -3.40 -9.73
N LYS A 107 -14.02 -2.63 -8.68
CA LYS A 107 -12.94 -2.93 -7.72
C LYS A 107 -13.16 -4.23 -6.96
N HIS A 108 -14.41 -4.54 -6.62
CA HIS A 108 -14.79 -5.79 -5.97
C HIS A 108 -14.62 -6.99 -6.91
N TYR A 109 -15.14 -6.91 -8.15
CA TYR A 109 -15.01 -7.99 -9.13
C TYR A 109 -13.57 -8.21 -9.61
N TYR A 110 -12.75 -7.16 -9.65
CA TYR A 110 -11.32 -7.30 -9.85
C TYR A 110 -10.69 -8.25 -8.82
N ARG A 111 -11.02 -8.10 -7.54
CA ARG A 111 -10.53 -8.97 -6.45
C ARG A 111 -11.09 -10.39 -6.53
N HIS A 112 -12.33 -10.57 -7.00
CA HIS A 112 -12.82 -11.90 -7.38
C HIS A 112 -11.97 -12.52 -8.51
N GLY A 113 -11.58 -11.72 -9.49
CA GLY A 113 -10.66 -12.16 -10.55
C GLY A 113 -9.30 -12.63 -9.99
N LEU A 114 -8.75 -11.91 -9.01
CA LEU A 114 -7.51 -12.31 -8.33
C LEU A 114 -7.66 -13.62 -7.57
N TRP A 115 -8.79 -13.82 -6.85
CA TRP A 115 -9.11 -15.09 -6.21
C TRP A 115 -9.07 -16.25 -7.21
N HIS A 116 -9.79 -16.14 -8.34
CA HIS A 116 -9.86 -17.24 -9.31
C HIS A 116 -8.52 -17.55 -10.00
N ARG A 117 -7.58 -16.60 -10.02
CA ARG A 117 -6.28 -16.76 -10.66
C ARG A 117 -5.19 -17.26 -9.70
N TYR A 118 -5.24 -16.81 -8.44
CA TYR A 118 -4.11 -16.94 -7.52
C TYR A 118 -4.47 -17.42 -6.12
N GLY A 119 -5.77 -17.60 -5.83
CA GLY A 119 -6.27 -17.90 -4.48
C GLY A 119 -6.39 -16.66 -3.58
N ARG A 120 -7.15 -16.77 -2.49
CA ARG A 120 -7.37 -15.67 -1.53
C ARG A 120 -6.23 -15.53 -0.53
N TYR A 121 -5.59 -16.63 -0.11
CA TYR A 121 -4.49 -16.59 0.87
C TYR A 121 -3.29 -15.76 0.39
N MET A 122 -2.91 -15.88 -0.89
CA MET A 122 -1.77 -15.14 -1.43
C MET A 122 -2.00 -13.62 -1.36
N GLN A 123 -3.27 -13.20 -1.46
CA GLN A 123 -3.67 -11.80 -1.48
C GLN A 123 -3.79 -11.18 -0.09
N THR A 124 -3.57 -11.95 0.98
CA THR A 124 -3.57 -11.45 2.36
C THR A 124 -2.17 -11.20 2.90
N ILE A 125 -1.13 -11.41 2.07
CA ILE A 125 0.24 -11.01 2.40
C ILE A 125 0.28 -9.48 2.38
N ALA A 126 0.75 -8.87 3.47
CA ALA A 126 0.80 -7.42 3.63
C ALA A 126 2.19 -6.86 3.36
N GLY A 127 2.25 -5.68 2.74
CA GLY A 127 3.48 -4.98 2.39
C GLY A 127 3.57 -3.54 2.90
N ILE A 128 4.72 -2.93 2.61
CA ILE A 128 4.95 -1.49 2.68
C ILE A 128 5.45 -1.03 1.32
N HIS A 129 4.81 -0.02 0.75
CA HIS A 129 5.31 0.62 -0.47
C HIS A 129 5.95 1.97 -0.13
N TYR A 130 7.17 2.17 -0.63
CA TYR A 130 7.91 3.41 -0.50
C TYR A 130 7.89 4.16 -1.83
N ASN A 131 7.07 5.21 -1.90
CA ASN A 131 6.92 6.04 -3.08
C ASN A 131 7.92 7.21 -3.03
N VAL A 132 8.64 7.47 -4.11
CA VAL A 132 9.66 8.53 -4.16
C VAL A 132 9.72 9.21 -5.53
N SER A 133 9.93 10.52 -5.55
CA SER A 133 10.24 11.27 -6.76
C SER A 133 11.31 12.34 -6.55
N ILE A 134 12.16 12.50 -7.57
CA ILE A 134 13.23 13.48 -7.61
C ILE A 134 12.62 14.86 -7.97
N PRO A 135 13.08 15.98 -7.36
CA PRO A 135 12.52 17.31 -7.63
C PRO A 135 12.65 17.74 -9.09
N ASP A 136 11.67 18.50 -9.57
CA ASP A 136 11.65 19.00 -10.95
C ASP A 136 12.88 19.85 -11.29
N THR A 137 13.38 20.61 -10.31
CA THR A 137 14.62 21.41 -10.45
C THR A 137 15.87 20.57 -10.72
N PHE A 138 15.93 19.35 -10.20
CA PHE A 138 17.06 18.45 -10.49
C PHE A 138 17.04 18.03 -11.95
N TRP A 139 15.87 17.71 -12.50
CA TRP A 139 15.75 17.21 -13.86
C TRP A 139 16.16 18.26 -14.89
N SER A 140 15.77 19.52 -14.70
CA SER A 140 16.20 20.60 -15.59
C SER A 140 17.72 20.78 -15.61
N VAL A 141 18.37 20.72 -14.44
CA VAL A 141 19.83 20.84 -14.35
C VAL A 141 20.51 19.61 -14.94
N TYR A 142 20.01 18.41 -14.64
CA TYR A 142 20.62 17.17 -15.09
C TYR A 142 20.51 17.00 -16.61
N HIS A 143 19.37 17.34 -17.20
CA HIS A 143 19.16 17.35 -18.65
C HIS A 143 20.15 18.27 -19.37
N GLN A 144 20.40 19.46 -18.83
CA GLN A 144 21.38 20.41 -19.37
C GLN A 144 22.83 19.90 -19.24
N LEU A 145 23.19 19.31 -18.10
CA LEU A 145 24.53 18.78 -17.87
C LEU A 145 24.87 17.59 -18.78
N GLU A 146 23.90 16.72 -19.04
CA GLU A 146 24.04 15.61 -19.99
C GLU A 146 24.00 16.07 -21.46
N ASN A 147 23.70 17.35 -21.70
CA ASN A 147 23.54 17.93 -23.04
C ASN A 147 22.62 17.06 -23.92
N SER A 148 21.52 16.57 -23.34
CA SER A 148 20.61 15.66 -24.04
C SER A 148 19.82 16.40 -25.11
N GLY A 149 19.73 15.80 -26.30
CA GLY A 149 18.86 16.27 -27.39
C GLY A 149 17.40 15.82 -27.25
N GLU A 150 17.07 15.03 -26.24
CA GLU A 150 15.70 14.56 -25.99
C GLU A 150 14.83 15.64 -25.35
N GLU A 151 13.52 15.56 -25.55
CA GLU A 151 12.56 16.35 -24.77
C GLU A 151 12.65 16.00 -23.28
N LEU A 152 12.48 17.00 -22.41
CA LEU A 152 12.73 16.85 -20.97
C LEU A 152 11.92 15.69 -20.35
N GLN A 153 10.66 15.51 -20.76
CA GLN A 153 9.81 14.44 -20.23
C GLN A 153 10.28 13.04 -20.65
N ASP A 154 10.77 12.89 -21.88
CA ASP A 154 11.31 11.62 -22.39
C ASP A 154 12.62 11.29 -21.69
N PHE A 155 13.49 12.30 -21.49
CA PHE A 155 14.70 12.17 -20.70
C PHE A 155 14.40 11.72 -19.27
N ILE A 156 13.49 12.38 -18.55
CA ILE A 156 13.09 12.00 -17.19
C ILE A 156 12.60 10.55 -17.16
N SER A 157 11.78 10.14 -18.13
CA SER A 157 11.26 8.77 -18.22
C SER A 157 12.40 7.77 -18.43
N GLY A 158 13.34 8.08 -19.33
CA GLY A 158 14.55 7.28 -19.57
C GLY A 158 15.41 7.10 -18.31
N GLN A 159 15.57 8.17 -17.52
CA GLN A 159 16.32 8.15 -16.26
C GLN A 159 15.61 7.32 -15.18
N TYR A 160 14.29 7.45 -15.01
CA TYR A 160 13.54 6.58 -14.09
C TYR A 160 13.56 5.11 -14.52
N PHE A 161 13.50 4.80 -15.83
CA PHE A 161 13.72 3.43 -16.29
C PHE A 161 15.15 2.94 -15.98
N GLY A 162 16.15 3.83 -16.05
CA GLY A 162 17.51 3.56 -15.56
C GLY A 162 17.53 3.19 -14.08
N LEU A 163 16.81 3.95 -13.25
CA LEU A 163 16.67 3.67 -11.82
C LEU A 163 16.01 2.31 -11.58
N ILE A 164 14.93 1.97 -12.31
CA ILE A 164 14.25 0.66 -12.21
C ILE A 164 15.22 -0.48 -12.54
N ARG A 165 16.01 -0.36 -13.62
CA ARG A 165 17.01 -1.38 -13.98
C ARG A 165 18.04 -1.58 -12.87
N ASN A 166 18.50 -0.48 -12.26
CA ASN A 166 19.45 -0.55 -11.14
C ASN A 166 18.82 -1.11 -9.87
N PHE A 167 17.57 -0.78 -9.58
CA PHE A 167 16.83 -1.35 -8.45
C PHE A 167 16.68 -2.87 -8.61
N LEU A 168 16.23 -3.36 -9.76
CA LEU A 168 16.08 -4.80 -10.02
C LEU A 168 17.40 -5.57 -9.89
N ARG A 169 18.54 -4.96 -10.26
CA ARG A 169 19.87 -5.56 -10.06
C ARG A 169 20.27 -5.68 -8.59
N ASN A 170 19.79 -4.78 -7.74
CA ASN A 170 20.24 -4.64 -6.34
C ASN A 170 19.15 -4.94 -5.30
N VAL A 171 17.92 -5.30 -5.71
CA VAL A 171 16.79 -5.51 -4.80
C VAL A 171 17.06 -6.59 -3.76
N GLY A 172 17.93 -7.56 -4.07
CA GLY A 172 18.38 -8.57 -3.10
C GLY A 172 18.98 -7.97 -1.84
N LEU A 173 19.66 -6.82 -1.92
CA LEU A 173 20.19 -6.13 -0.74
C LEU A 173 19.07 -5.56 0.15
N VAL A 174 18.00 -5.03 -0.46
CA VAL A 174 16.83 -4.51 0.27
C VAL A 174 16.15 -5.65 1.03
N VAL A 175 15.93 -6.79 0.36
CA VAL A 175 15.36 -7.99 0.99
C VAL A 175 16.27 -8.54 2.08
N TYR A 176 17.60 -8.55 1.87
CA TYR A 176 18.56 -9.01 2.88
C TYR A 176 18.57 -8.14 4.15
N LEU A 177 18.51 -6.82 4.01
CA LEU A 177 18.58 -5.89 5.14
C LEU A 177 17.25 -5.76 5.90
N TYR A 178 16.12 -5.84 5.18
CA TYR A 178 14.81 -5.48 5.72
C TYR A 178 13.75 -6.58 5.62
N GLY A 179 14.09 -7.76 5.09
CA GLY A 179 13.17 -8.90 5.02
C GLY A 179 12.73 -9.35 6.41
N ALA A 180 11.42 -9.32 6.67
CA ALA A 180 10.81 -9.68 7.93
C ALA A 180 9.42 -10.31 7.70
N SER A 181 9.41 -11.48 7.06
CA SER A 181 8.21 -12.21 6.64
C SER A 181 7.70 -13.15 7.72
#